data_AF-A0AAU1ALN8-F1
#
_entry.id   AF-A0AAU1ALN8-F1
#
_cell.length_a   1.000
_cell.length_b   1.000
_cell.length_c   1.000
_cell.angle_alpha   90.00
_cell.angle_beta   90.00
_cell.angle_gamma   90.00
#
_symmetry.space_group_name_H-M   'P 1'
#
loop_
_entity.id
_entity.type
_entity.pdbx_description
1 polymer ?
#
loop_
_entity_poly.entity_id
_entity_poly.type
_entity_poly.pdbx_seq_one_letter_code
_entity_poly.pdbx_strand_id
1 'polypeptide(L)' 'MPNLPTPSLLSYLRFPLWILVLPLLLFAGLPTLMLAGQGEFGAAILVLSSNVNAIILGRLLLARNLLGRGKVKPEDLA' A
#
# COMPACT_ATOMS: atom_id res chain seq x y z
N MET A 1 6.37 32.91 13.23
CA MET A 1 5.98 32.05 12.11
C MET A 1 4.70 31.33 12.49
N PRO A 2 3.62 31.36 11.68
CA PRO A 2 2.39 30.66 12.03
C PRO A 2 2.67 29.15 12.05
N ASN A 3 2.26 28.48 13.12
CA ASN A 3 2.34 27.03 13.27
C ASN A 3 1.42 26.39 12.23
N LEU A 4 1.98 25.99 11.08
CA LEU A 4 1.30 25.16 10.11
C LEU A 4 0.90 23.85 10.83
N PRO A 5 -0.38 23.45 10.80
CA PRO A 5 -0.80 22.20 11.40
C PRO A 5 -0.05 21.06 10.72
N THR A 6 0.81 20.38 11.47
CA THR A 6 1.48 19.15 11.03
C THR A 6 0.39 18.16 10.61
N PRO A 7 0.31 17.76 9.34
CA PRO A 7 -0.70 16.83 8.88
C PRO A 7 -0.52 15.51 9.63
N SER A 8 -1.58 15.06 10.29
CA SER A 8 -1.59 13.80 11.03
C SER A 8 -1.21 12.64 10.11
N LEU A 9 -0.62 11.59 10.66
CA LEU A 9 -0.20 10.40 9.91
C LEU A 9 -1.40 9.72 9.22
N LEU A 10 -2.62 9.92 9.72
CA LEU A 10 -3.86 9.60 9.01
C LEU A 10 -3.92 10.21 7.61
N SER A 11 -3.42 11.43 7.40
CA SER A 11 -3.31 12.09 6.09
C SER A 11 -2.24 11.46 5.18
N TYR A 12 -1.14 10.94 5.76
CA TYR A 12 -0.11 10.20 5.01
C TYR A 12 -0.49 8.74 4.73
N LEU A 13 -1.23 8.08 5.62
CA LEU A 13 -1.86 6.78 5.37
C LEU A 13 -3.02 6.92 4.39
N ARG A 14 -3.71 8.06 4.38
CA ARG A 14 -4.66 8.48 3.35
C ARG A 14 -3.97 9.01 2.09
N PHE A 15 -2.68 8.68 1.88
CA PHE A 15 -2.16 8.62 0.51
C PHE A 15 -3.19 7.84 -0.32
N PRO A 16 -3.67 8.39 -1.45
CA PRO A 16 -4.87 7.86 -2.07
C PRO A 16 -4.60 6.41 -2.42
N LEU A 17 -5.32 5.49 -1.77
CA LEU A 17 -5.36 4.08 -2.16
C LEU A 17 -5.64 3.97 -3.67
N TRP A 18 -6.37 4.93 -4.24
CA TRP A 18 -6.56 5.16 -5.66
C TRP A 18 -5.27 5.23 -6.50
N ILE A 19 -4.17 5.80 -6.01
CA ILE A 19 -2.88 5.76 -6.72
C ILE A 19 -2.36 4.33 -6.82
N LEU A 20 -2.66 3.48 -5.84
CA LEU A 20 -2.31 2.06 -5.85
C LEU A 20 -3.33 1.21 -6.63
N VAL A 21 -4.54 1.72 -6.90
CA VAL A 21 -5.57 0.99 -7.66
C VAL A 21 -5.10 0.68 -9.08
N LEU A 22 -4.48 1.63 -9.77
CA LEU A 22 -4.02 1.42 -11.15
C LEU A 22 -2.88 0.37 -11.23
N PRO A 23 -1.79 0.48 -10.43
CA PRO A 23 -0.79 -0.59 -10.34
C PRO A 23 -1.39 -1.93 -9.92
N LEU A 24 -2.29 -1.96 -8.94
CA LEU A 24 -2.94 -3.19 -8.47
C LEU A 24 -3.73 -3.84 -9.61
N LEU A 25 -4.48 -3.07 -10.39
CA LEU A 25 -5.23 -3.59 -11.54
C LEU A 25 -4.29 -4.15 -12.62
N LEU A 26 -3.21 -3.45 -12.93
CA LEU A 26 -2.30 -3.84 -14.01
C LEU A 26 -1.41 -5.03 -13.63
N PHE A 27 -0.90 -5.08 -12.40
CA PHE A 27 0.08 -6.07 -11.97
C PHE A 27 -0.48 -7.21 -11.14
N ALA A 28 -1.64 -7.04 -10.50
CA ALA A 28 -2.34 -8.10 -9.79
C ALA A 28 -3.60 -8.53 -10.56
N GLY A 29 -4.43 -7.57 -10.99
CA GLY A 29 -5.72 -7.83 -11.62
C GLY A 29 -5.60 -8.55 -12.97
N LEU A 30 -4.84 -7.99 -13.93
CA LEU A 30 -4.68 -8.59 -15.26
C LEU A 30 -4.08 -10.00 -15.20
N PRO A 31 -2.98 -10.26 -14.46
CA PRO A 31 -2.43 -11.61 -14.38
C PRO A 31 -3.35 -12.59 -13.65
N THR A 32 -4.03 -12.16 -12.57
CA THR A 32 -5.03 -13.00 -11.89
C THR A 32 -6.18 -13.35 -12.81
N LEU A 33 -6.71 -12.41 -13.61
CA LEU A 33 -7.76 -12.68 -14.59
C LEU A 33 -7.30 -13.64 -15.69
N MET A 34 -6.08 -13.47 -16.20
CA MET A 34 -5.49 -14.34 -17.21
C MET A 34 -5.31 -15.77 -16.68
N LEU A 35 -4.79 -15.92 -15.45
CA LEU A 35 -4.62 -17.21 -14.79
C LEU A 35 -5.96 -17.87 -14.44
N ALA A 36 -6.93 -17.11 -13.95
CA ALA A 36 -8.28 -17.60 -13.68
C ALA A 36 -8.98 -18.06 -14.98
N GLY A 37 -8.80 -17.32 -16.07
CA GLY A 37 -9.31 -17.70 -17.40
C GLY A 37 -8.68 -18.99 -17.96
N GLN A 38 -7.46 -19.32 -17.51
CA GLN A 38 -6.78 -20.58 -17.84
C GLN A 38 -7.11 -21.72 -16.87
N GLY A 39 -7.96 -21.49 -15.86
CA GLY A 39 -8.30 -22.48 -14.83
C GLY A 39 -7.22 -22.64 -13.73
N GLU A 40 -6.15 -21.84 -13.78
CA GLU A 40 -5.03 -21.84 -12.83
C GLU A 40 -5.37 -21.02 -11.58
N PHE A 41 -6.46 -21.39 -10.90
CA PHE A 41 -6.98 -20.64 -9.74
C PHE A 41 -5.98 -20.56 -8.58
N GLY A 42 -5.18 -21.60 -8.37
CA GLY A 42 -4.14 -21.59 -7.34
C GLY A 42 -3.09 -20.50 -7.59
N ALA A 43 -2.58 -20.40 -8.82
CA ALA A 43 -1.65 -19.37 -9.22
C ALA A 43 -2.30 -17.97 -9.19
N ALA A 44 -3.56 -17.86 -9.62
CA ALA A 44 -4.33 -16.62 -9.60
C ALA A 44 -4.47 -16.05 -8.17
N ILE A 45 -4.79 -16.91 -7.19
CA ILE A 45 -4.86 -16.57 -5.77
C ILE A 45 -3.48 -16.16 -5.26
N LEU A 46 -2.44 -16.92 -5.59
CA LEU A 46 -1.07 -16.67 -5.12
C LEU A 46 -0.56 -15.30 -5.58
N VAL A 47 -0.84 -14.94 -6.84
CA VAL A 47 -0.53 -13.61 -7.41
C VAL A 47 -1.28 -12.51 -6.67
N LEU A 48 -2.58 -12.71 -6.41
CA LEU A 48 -3.40 -11.73 -5.71
C LEU A 48 -2.88 -11.50 -4.28
N SER A 49 -2.64 -12.58 -3.53
CA SER A 49 -2.13 -12.55 -2.16
C SER A 49 -0.72 -11.94 -2.06
N SER A 50 0.15 -12.24 -3.01
CA SER A 50 1.52 -11.70 -3.04
C SER A 50 1.52 -10.18 -3.24
N ASN A 51 0.66 -9.67 -4.12
CA ASN A 51 0.51 -8.24 -4.36
C ASN A 51 -0.07 -7.51 -3.15
N VAL A 52 -1.09 -8.08 -2.49
CA VAL A 52 -1.63 -7.54 -1.23
C VAL A 52 -0.55 -7.46 -0.16
N ASN A 53 0.25 -8.52 0.00
CA ASN A 53 1.33 -8.55 0.98
C ASN A 53 2.40 -7.50 0.67
N ALA A 54 2.80 -7.35 -0.59
CA ALA A 54 3.77 -6.33 -1.02
C ALA A 54 3.30 -4.91 -0.70
N ILE A 55 2.00 -4.62 -0.89
CA ILE A 55 1.42 -3.31 -0.54
C ILE A 55 1.48 -3.06 0.97
N ILE A 56 1.08 -4.04 1.78
CA ILE A 56 1.11 -3.93 3.24
C ILE A 56 2.55 -3.69 3.72
N LEU A 57 3.50 -4.50 3.22
CA LEU A 57 4.91 -4.38 3.58
C LEU A 57 5.49 -3.02 3.15
N GLY A 58 5.20 -2.58 1.93
CA GLY A 58 5.63 -1.29 1.41
C GLY A 58 5.12 -0.12 2.26
N ARG A 59 3.86 -0.17 2.70
CA ARG A 59 3.29 0.84 3.60
C ARG A 59 3.93 0.81 4.98
N LEU A 60 4.19 -0.37 5.54
CA LEU A 60 4.87 -0.51 6.83
C LEU A 60 6.31 0.05 6.76
N LEU A 61 7.05 -0.28 5.70
CA LEU A 61 8.40 0.24 5.47
C LEU A 61 8.41 1.75 5.25
N LEU A 62 7.44 2.27 4.51
CA LEU A 62 7.27 3.71 4.31
C LEU A 62 6.99 4.42 5.63
N ALA A 63 6.06 3.91 6.44
CA ALA A 63 5.75 4.43 7.76
C ALA A 63 6.99 4.43 8.67
N ARG A 64 7.74 3.32 8.69
CA ARG A 64 8.99 3.20 9.45
C ARG A 64 10.07 4.18 8.99
N ASN A 65 10.19 4.43 7.69
CA ASN A 65 11.15 5.38 7.14
C ASN A 65 10.76 6.83 7.47
N LEU A 66 9.46 7.15 7.42
CA LEU A 66 8.94 8.46 7.80
C LEU A 66 9.16 8.77 9.29
N LEU A 67 8.97 7.77 10.17
CA LEU A 67 9.38 7.86 11.58
C LEU A 67 10.88 8.10 11.75
N GLY A 68 11.71 7.28 11.09
CA GLY A 68 13.17 7.37 11.22
C GLY A 68 13.74 8.70 10.73
N ARG A 69 13.04 9.38 9.82
CA ARG A 69 13.38 10.73 9.35
C ARG A 69 12.80 11.86 10.20
N GLY A 70 12.14 11.56 11.33
CA GLY A 70 11.53 12.53 12.22
C GLY A 70 10.36 13.31 11.59
N LYS A 71 9.82 12.84 10.46
CA LYS A 71 8.70 13.48 9.76
C LYS A 71 7.34 13.13 10.36
N VAL A 72 7.33 12.17 11.28
CA VAL A 72 6.13 11.55 11.87
C VAL A 72 6.44 11.20 13.32
N LYS A 73 5.52 11.48 14.24
CA LYS A 73 5.67 11.11 15.66
C LYS A 73 5.16 9.68 15.90
N PRO A 74 5.76 8.92 16.83
CA PRO A 74 5.30 7.56 17.16
C PRO A 74 3.88 7.54 17.72
N GLU A 75 3.45 8.66 18.32
CA GLU A 75 2.07 8.91 18.80
C GLU A 75 1.03 8.78 17.68
N ASP A 76 1.41 9.07 16.43
CA ASP A 76 0.50 9.04 15.29
C ASP A 76 0.38 7.64 14.65
N LEU A 77 1.14 6.64 15.14
CA LEU A 77 1.11 5.24 14.68
C LEU A 77 0.31 4.28 15.57
N ALA A 78 -0.10 4.74 16.76
CA ALA A 78 -0.83 3.94 17.74
C ALA A 78 -2.34 3.89 17.42
#